data_AF-A0A356RDM5-F1
#
_entry.id   AF-A0A356RDM5-F1
#
_cell.length_a   1.000
_cell.length_b   1.000
_cell.length_c   1.000
_cell.angle_alpha   90.00
_cell.angle_beta   90.00
_cell.angle_gamma   90.00
#
_symmetry.space_group_name_H-M   'P 1'
#
loop_
_entity.id
_entity.type
_entity.pdbx_description
1 polymer ?
#
loop_
_entity_poly.entity_id
_entity_poly.type
_entity_poly.pdbx_seq_one_letter_code
_entity_poly.pdbx_strand_id
1 'polypeptide(L)'
;DLNGDGKVDLVWRNTLDGNTAIWLMNATSIASSGFPATVLATWQIAGAEDVNGDGKSDVIWRNNSNGAVAVWLMNGVAITFTTFPGAASTDWEIQ
;
A
#
# COMPACT_ATOMS: atom_id res chain seq x y z
N ASP A 1 -1.56 -7.99 -6.22
CA ASP A 1 -0.42 -8.80 -6.63
C ASP A 1 0.81 -7.89 -6.66
N LEU A 2 1.54 -7.78 -5.55
CA LEU A 2 2.63 -6.82 -5.39
C LEU A 2 3.92 -7.27 -6.12
N ASN A 3 4.05 -8.55 -6.46
CA ASN A 3 5.23 -9.11 -7.11
C ASN A 3 4.99 -9.56 -8.58
N GLY A 4 3.75 -9.56 -9.05
CA GLY A 4 3.36 -9.89 -10.43
C GLY A 4 3.30 -11.40 -10.68
N ASP A 5 3.10 -12.22 -9.65
CA ASP A 5 3.08 -13.69 -9.78
C ASP A 5 1.69 -14.28 -10.07
N GLY A 6 0.68 -13.42 -10.26
CA GLY A 6 -0.71 -13.76 -10.51
C GLY A 6 -1.51 -14.09 -9.24
N LYS A 7 -0.94 -13.88 -8.03
CA LYS A 7 -1.62 -14.15 -6.76
C LYS A 7 -1.85 -12.88 -5.96
N VAL A 8 -2.91 -12.90 -5.15
CA VAL A 8 -3.26 -11.78 -4.28
C VAL A 8 -2.37 -11.79 -3.04
N ASP A 9 -1.62 -10.71 -2.86
CA ASP A 9 -0.81 -10.44 -1.67
C ASP A 9 -1.59 -9.62 -0.63
N LEU A 10 -1.08 -9.58 0.61
CA LEU A 10 -1.70 -8.83 1.70
C LEU A 10 -0.80 -7.69 2.17
N VAL A 11 -1.40 -6.53 2.42
CA VAL A 11 -0.75 -5.38 3.06
C VAL A 11 -1.44 -5.13 4.39
N TRP A 12 -0.66 -5.11 5.45
CA TRP A 12 -1.09 -4.88 6.81
C TRP A 12 -0.56 -3.55 7.29
N ARG A 13 -1.37 -2.86 8.08
CA ARG A 13 -0.93 -1.68 8.81
C ARG A 13 -1.24 -1.87 10.28
N ASN A 14 -0.21 -1.74 11.11
CA ASN A 14 -0.37 -1.65 12.54
C ASN A 14 -0.91 -0.26 12.89
N THR A 15 -2.12 -0.20 13.43
CA THR A 15 -2.81 1.05 13.75
C THR A 15 -2.28 1.75 15.00
N LEU A 16 -1.45 1.06 15.80
CA LEU A 16 -0.86 1.60 17.02
C LEU A 16 0.47 2.31 16.76
N ASP A 17 1.39 1.64 16.06
CA ASP A 17 2.76 2.14 15.85
C ASP A 17 3.03 2.59 14.41
N GLY A 18 2.10 2.33 13.48
CA GLY A 18 2.24 2.71 12.07
C GLY A 18 3.07 1.74 11.23
N ASN A 19 3.61 0.65 11.80
CA ASN A 19 4.37 -0.33 11.04
C ASN A 19 3.52 -0.97 9.95
N THR A 20 4.04 -0.97 8.73
CA THR A 20 3.39 -1.66 7.61
C THR A 20 4.09 -2.99 7.38
N ALA A 21 3.33 -4.06 7.21
CA ALA A 21 3.85 -5.37 6.86
C ALA A 21 3.24 -5.83 5.54
N ILE A 22 4.02 -6.53 4.73
CA ILE A 22 3.57 -7.12 3.47
C ILE A 22 3.74 -8.63 3.57
N TRP A 23 2.72 -9.37 3.19
CA TRP A 23 2.79 -10.82 2.98
C TRP A 23 2.62 -11.09 1.48
N LEU A 24 3.69 -11.57 0.85
CA LEU A 24 3.61 -12.15 -0.47
C LEU A 24 3.02 -13.56 -0.34
N MET A 25 1.91 -13.83 -1.00
CA MET A 25 1.12 -15.03 -0.79
C MET A 25 1.37 -16.06 -1.87
N ASN A 26 1.31 -17.33 -1.47
CA ASN A 26 1.17 -18.46 -2.38
C ASN A 26 -0.08 -19.25 -1.99
N ALA A 27 -1.19 -18.94 -2.67
CA ALA A 27 -2.54 -19.35 -2.29
C ALA A 27 -2.83 -18.99 -0.83
N THR A 28 -3.06 -19.98 0.05
CA THR A 28 -3.38 -19.75 1.47
C THR A 28 -2.13 -19.74 2.37
N SER A 29 -0.92 -19.76 1.82
CA SER A 29 0.34 -19.72 2.56
C SER A 29 1.12 -18.45 2.30
N ILE A 30 1.93 -18.01 3.26
CA ILE A 30 2.86 -16.89 3.07
C ILE A 30 4.11 -17.43 2.36
N ALA A 31 4.44 -16.89 1.20
CA ALA A 31 5.66 -17.20 0.46
C ALA A 31 6.86 -16.39 0.97
N SER A 32 6.64 -15.12 1.27
CA SER A 32 7.63 -14.20 1.82
C SER A 32 6.94 -13.05 2.55
N SER A 33 7.65 -12.35 3.43
CA SER A 33 7.12 -11.19 4.14
C SER A 33 8.17 -10.12 4.37
N GLY A 34 7.75 -8.87 4.53
CA GLY A 34 8.64 -7.75 4.84
C GLY A 34 7.94 -6.62 5.57
N PHE A 35 8.74 -5.72 6.16
CA PHE A 35 8.29 -4.53 6.87
C PHE A 35 8.89 -3.29 6.21
N PRO A 36 8.29 -2.79 5.11
CA PRO A 36 8.94 -1.78 4.28
C PRO A 36 9.10 -0.42 4.95
N ALA A 37 8.16 -0.02 5.81
CA ALA A 37 8.16 1.29 6.45
C ALA A 37 7.21 1.38 7.67
N THR A 38 7.45 2.39 8.49
CA THR A 38 6.51 2.89 9.50
C THR A 38 5.86 4.17 8.97
N VAL A 39 4.53 4.23 8.96
CA VAL A 39 3.75 5.36 8.43
C VAL A 39 2.93 6.00 9.53
N LEU A 40 2.93 7.34 9.60
CA LEU A 40 2.20 8.09 10.63
C LEU A 40 0.74 7.65 10.74
N ALA A 41 0.20 7.73 11.97
CA ALA A 41 -1.17 7.32 12.32
C ALA A 41 -2.25 7.92 11.41
N THR A 42 -2.03 9.14 10.91
CA THR A 42 -2.95 9.90 10.05
C THR A 42 -3.13 9.33 8.65
N TRP A 43 -2.22 8.48 8.16
CA TRP A 43 -2.32 7.84 6.86
C TRP A 43 -2.94 6.45 6.98
N GLN A 44 -3.90 6.10 6.13
CA GLN A 44 -4.50 4.76 6.05
C GLN A 44 -4.23 4.16 4.69
N ILE A 45 -4.17 2.83 4.63
CA ILE A 45 -4.19 2.11 3.34
C ILE A 45 -5.61 2.24 2.79
N ALA A 46 -5.73 2.79 1.59
CA ALA A 46 -6.99 2.97 0.89
C ALA A 46 -7.22 1.87 -0.16
N GLY A 47 -6.17 1.27 -0.69
CA GLY A 47 -6.27 0.21 -1.68
C GLY A 47 -4.90 -0.28 -2.15
N ALA A 48 -4.93 -1.31 -2.99
CA ALA A 48 -3.74 -1.81 -3.67
C ALA A 48 -4.09 -2.16 -5.12
N GLU A 49 -3.56 -1.38 -6.08
CA GLU A 49 -3.91 -1.47 -7.50
C GLU A 49 -2.67 -1.15 -8.36
N ASP A 50 -2.61 -1.63 -9.60
CA ASP A 50 -1.52 -1.30 -10.52
C ASP A 50 -1.67 0.15 -11.03
N VAL A 51 -1.05 1.10 -10.31
CA VAL A 51 -1.21 2.53 -10.57
C VAL A 51 -0.29 2.99 -11.71
N ASN A 52 0.89 2.38 -11.84
CA ASN A 52 1.89 2.75 -12.84
C ASN A 52 1.81 1.92 -14.15
N GLY A 53 1.00 0.86 -14.18
CA GLY A 53 0.81 -0.03 -15.33
C GLY A 53 1.95 -1.02 -15.55
N ASP A 54 2.72 -1.36 -14.52
CA ASP A 54 3.88 -2.26 -14.61
C ASP A 54 3.54 -3.75 -14.40
N GLY A 55 2.27 -4.06 -14.17
CA GLY A 55 1.77 -5.41 -13.92
C GLY A 55 1.84 -5.82 -12.45
N LYS A 56 2.20 -4.92 -11.53
CA LYS A 56 2.19 -5.15 -10.08
C LYS A 56 1.29 -4.14 -9.40
N SER A 57 0.62 -4.57 -8.35
CA SER A 57 -0.15 -3.67 -7.49
C SER A 57 0.79 -2.76 -6.70
N ASP A 58 0.39 -1.50 -6.59
CA ASP A 58 0.98 -0.44 -5.79
C ASP A 58 0.11 -0.14 -4.56
N VAL A 59 0.68 0.38 -3.47
CA VAL A 59 -0.11 0.68 -2.26
C VAL A 59 -0.60 2.13 -2.28
N ILE A 60 -1.91 2.33 -2.23
CA ILE A 60 -2.55 3.64 -2.20
C ILE A 60 -2.82 4.02 -0.74
N TRP A 61 -2.35 5.20 -0.37
CA TRP A 61 -2.46 5.77 0.98
C TRP A 61 -3.32 7.02 0.98
N ARG A 62 -4.15 7.14 2.02
CA ARG A 62 -5.04 8.28 2.25
C ARG A 62 -4.74 8.92 3.59
N ASN A 63 -4.46 10.21 3.61
CA ASN A 63 -4.32 10.96 4.86
C ASN A 63 -5.69 11.46 5.35
N ASN A 64 -6.13 10.98 6.51
CA ASN A 64 -7.44 11.30 7.07
C ASN A 64 -7.50 12.67 7.76
N SER A 65 -6.37 13.37 7.93
CA SER A 65 -6.34 14.69 8.56
C SER A 65 -6.42 15.84 7.56
N ASN A 66 -5.92 15.65 6.32
CA ASN A 66 -5.84 16.71 5.33
C ASN A 66 -6.26 16.27 3.92
N GLY A 67 -6.64 15.00 3.73
CA GLY A 67 -7.06 14.50 2.44
C GLY A 67 -5.94 14.38 1.40
N ALA A 68 -4.67 14.35 1.79
CA ALA A 68 -3.60 14.00 0.88
C ALA A 68 -3.69 12.53 0.44
N VAL A 69 -3.26 12.25 -0.79
CA VAL A 69 -3.08 10.89 -1.31
C VAL A 69 -1.60 10.68 -1.57
N ALA A 70 -1.11 9.50 -1.21
CA ALA A 70 0.23 9.04 -1.56
C ALA A 70 0.13 7.66 -2.21
N VAL A 71 1.08 7.33 -3.07
CA VAL A 71 1.18 6.01 -3.69
C VAL A 71 2.59 5.50 -3.47
N TRP A 72 2.71 4.28 -2.99
CA TRP A 72 3.96 3.52 -2.99
C TRP A 72 3.98 2.63 -4.21
N LEU A 73 4.93 2.87 -5.12
CA LEU A 73 5.20 1.94 -6.19
C LEU A 73 5.96 0.74 -5.64
N MET A 74 5.52 -0.46 -5.99
CA MET A 74 5.98 -1.68 -5.31
C MET A 74 6.75 -2.62 -6.22
N ASN A 75 7.67 -3.38 -5.64
CA ASN A 75 8.26 -4.57 -6.25
C ASN A 75 8.42 -5.65 -5.19
N GLY A 76 7.36 -6.45 -5.01
CA GLY A 76 7.21 -7.35 -3.89
C GLY A 76 7.14 -6.57 -2.57
N VAL A 77 8.05 -6.87 -1.64
CA VAL A 77 8.09 -6.20 -0.33
C VAL A 77 8.82 -4.86 -0.34
N ALA A 78 9.41 -4.45 -1.48
CA ALA A 78 10.19 -3.22 -1.58
C ALA A 78 9.34 -2.06 -2.13
N ILE A 79 9.43 -0.91 -1.47
CA ILE A 79 8.95 0.36 -2.03
C ILE A 79 10.02 0.86 -3.01
N THR A 80 9.69 0.93 -4.29
CA THR A 80 10.61 1.41 -5.34
C THR A 80 10.52 2.92 -5.51
N PHE A 81 9.34 3.50 -5.27
CA PHE A 81 9.12 4.94 -5.35
C PHE A 81 7.94 5.36 -4.46
N THR A 82 7.91 6.63 -4.06
CA THR A 82 6.76 7.22 -3.37
C THR A 82 6.37 8.51 -4.08
N THR A 83 5.08 8.68 -4.37
CA THR A 83 4.54 9.88 -5.02
C THR A 83 3.33 10.42 -4.28
N PHE A 84 3.05 11.71 -4.44
CA PHE A 84 1.91 12.43 -3.86
C PHE A 84 1.12 13.08 -4.99
N PRO A 85 0.19 12.35 -5.65
CA PRO A 85 -0.50 12.85 -6.84
C PRO A 85 -1.42 14.04 -6.56
N GLY A 86 -1.87 14.23 -5.31
CA GLY A 86 -2.71 15.36 -4.94
C GLY A 86 -3.48 15.13 -3.65
N ALA A 87 -4.55 15.91 -3.48
CA ALA A 87 -5.44 15.83 -2.34
C ALA A 87 -6.91 16.05 -2.77
N ALA A 88 -7.81 15.34 -2.10
CA ALA A 88 -9.26 15.57 -2.12
C ALA A 88 -9.72 15.78 -0.68
N SER A 89 -10.70 16.67 -0.42
CA SER A 89 -11.15 16.93 0.96
C SER A 89 -11.56 15.66 1.69
N THR A 90 -11.55 15.68 3.02
CA THR A 90 -11.82 14.50 3.86
C THR A 90 -13.24 13.95 3.74
N ASP A 91 -14.13 14.66 3.05
CA ASP A 91 -15.50 14.21 2.75
C ASP A 91 -15.55 13.22 1.58
N TRP A 92 -14.44 13.02 0.87
CA TRP A 92 -14.29 12.04 -0.20
C TRP A 92 -13.49 10.82 0.27
N GLU A 93 -13.98 9.64 -0.11
CA GLU A 93 -13.32 8.35 0.05
C GLU A 93 -12.87 7.76 -1.30
N ILE A 94 -11.83 6.93 -1.25
CA ILE A 94 -11.39 6.12 -2.38
C ILE A 94 -12.23 4.84 -2.37
N GLN A 95 -12.80 4.48 -3.51
CA GLN A 95 -13.61 3.27 -3.71
C GLN A 95 -12.79 2.17 -4.35
#